data_AF-A0A815FQQ1-F1
#
_entry.id   AF-A0A815FQQ1-F1
#
_cell.length_a   1.000
_cell.length_b   1.000
_cell.length_c   1.000
_cell.angle_alpha   90.00
_cell.angle_beta   90.00
_cell.angle_gamma   90.00
#
_symmetry.space_group_name_H-M   'P 1'
#
loop_
_entity.id
_entity.type
_entity.pdbx_description
1 polymer ?
#
loop_
_entity_poly.entity_id
_entity_poly.type
_entity_poly.pdbx_seq_one_letter_code
_entity_poly.pdbx_strand_id
1 'polypeptide(L)'
;MRGVYGSFVRSNNQNFDYIMLIDTEGLLSTEKGNEEYGRRLVLFCLAVSHLVIINISGQISEELKKMLELCANSLSHLGVDIVPKPVVHFVLNQQSNPNSNNHLEPMQKILTDIKKDKLSQKIDIRPETFHTLPSAFQKERFSFDHNDNEKPNISHTDPEFLEETQKLCNLVILSAKSYLGRVDEQFSDSSGWLRFVKTIFDTLLKFPDLTYFTDMNEKRQDANIRQYLENKFTDLFSPKYRQELIDQTSRQSERSITDLFFVEFDKHLRNIEQDLENVLQLKKVAERI
;
A
#
# COMPACT_ATOMS: atom_id res chain seq x y z
N MET A 1 14.65 -14.97 -5.10
CA MET A 1 14.97 -14.11 -6.26
C MET A 1 13.75 -13.24 -6.41
N ARG A 2 13.77 -12.01 -5.84
CA ARG A 2 12.57 -11.18 -5.76
C ARG A 2 12.07 -10.87 -7.16
N GLY A 3 10.84 -11.28 -7.47
CA GLY A 3 10.32 -11.22 -8.83
C GLY A 3 8.84 -10.93 -8.88
N VAL A 4 8.45 -10.19 -9.90
CA VAL A 4 7.09 -10.07 -10.40
C VAL A 4 7.05 -10.88 -11.68
N TYR A 5 6.21 -11.92 -11.73
CA TYR A 5 6.11 -12.81 -12.88
C TYR A 5 4.85 -12.50 -13.66
N GLY A 6 5.01 -12.11 -14.92
CA GLY A 6 3.90 -11.88 -15.84
C GLY A 6 3.69 -13.08 -16.75
N SER A 7 2.44 -13.51 -16.91
CA SER A 7 2.06 -14.49 -17.94
C SER A 7 0.79 -14.06 -18.65
N PHE A 8 0.70 -14.37 -19.94
CA PHE A 8 -0.53 -14.18 -20.71
C PHE A 8 -1.27 -15.51 -20.84
N VAL A 9 -2.52 -15.51 -20.43
CA VAL A 9 -3.43 -16.65 -20.56
C VAL A 9 -4.48 -16.32 -21.59
N ARG A 10 -4.62 -17.17 -22.61
CA ARG A 10 -5.66 -17.01 -23.61
C ARG A 10 -7.04 -17.18 -22.96
N SER A 11 -7.92 -16.24 -23.23
CA SER A 11 -9.28 -16.24 -22.75
C SER A 11 -10.22 -16.83 -23.80
N ASN A 12 -11.20 -17.60 -23.35
CA ASN A 12 -12.33 -18.04 -24.20
C ASN A 12 -13.49 -17.03 -24.16
N ASN A 13 -13.24 -15.82 -23.68
CA ASN A 13 -14.25 -14.77 -23.53
C ASN A 13 -14.36 -13.93 -24.80
N GLN A 14 -15.58 -13.48 -25.14
CA GLN A 14 -15.78 -12.62 -26.30
C GLN A 14 -15.32 -11.17 -26.05
N ASN A 15 -15.16 -10.77 -24.79
CA ASN A 15 -14.83 -9.39 -24.43
C ASN A 15 -13.31 -9.09 -24.46
N PHE A 16 -12.46 -10.12 -24.41
CA PHE A 16 -11.00 -9.97 -24.39
C PHE A 16 -10.34 -11.29 -24.78
N ASP A 17 -9.28 -11.22 -25.58
CA ASP A 17 -8.56 -12.39 -26.10
C ASP A 17 -7.57 -13.00 -25.09
N TYR A 18 -7.00 -12.15 -24.23
CA TYR A 18 -5.96 -12.54 -23.29
C TYR A 18 -6.19 -11.90 -21.92
N ILE A 19 -5.80 -12.62 -20.87
CA ILE A 19 -5.66 -12.13 -19.50
C ILE A 19 -4.18 -12.09 -19.19
N MET A 20 -3.69 -10.95 -18.73
CA MET A 20 -2.37 -10.87 -18.13
C MET A 20 -2.48 -11.17 -16.64
N LEU A 21 -1.78 -12.22 -16.20
CA LEU A 21 -1.63 -12.58 -14.80
C LEU A 21 -0.28 -12.11 -14.30
N ILE A 22 -0.30 -11.41 -13.17
CA ILE A 22 0.88 -10.95 -12.46
C ILE A 22 0.92 -11.70 -11.14
N ASP A 23 1.89 -12.60 -11.01
CA ASP A 23 2.18 -13.28 -9.76
C ASP A 23 3.31 -12.56 -9.03
N THR A 24 3.16 -12.42 -7.72
CA THR A 24 4.08 -11.67 -6.87
C THR A 24 4.53 -12.55 -5.71
N GLU A 25 5.81 -12.47 -5.32
CA GLU A 25 6.24 -13.10 -4.07
C GLU A 25 5.41 -12.61 -2.87
N GLY A 26 5.25 -13.48 -1.86
CA GLY A 26 4.40 -13.24 -0.70
C GLY A 26 4.70 -11.91 0.02
N LEU A 27 3.63 -11.14 0.25
CA LEU A 27 3.67 -9.92 1.06
C LEU A 27 3.96 -10.29 2.53
N LEU A 28 4.70 -9.44 3.24
CA LEU A 28 4.92 -9.56 4.69
C LEU A 28 5.62 -10.85 5.19
N SER A 29 6.39 -11.56 4.35
CA SER A 29 7.18 -12.69 4.84
C SER A 29 8.22 -12.20 5.87
N THR A 30 8.00 -12.54 7.14
CA THR A 30 8.82 -12.17 8.31
C THR A 30 10.29 -12.52 8.16
N GLU A 31 10.62 -13.50 7.32
CA GLU A 31 11.98 -13.95 7.06
C GLU A 31 12.88 -12.95 6.32
N LYS A 32 12.34 -11.84 5.78
CA LYS A 32 13.07 -11.05 4.75
C LYS A 32 13.11 -9.52 4.95
N GLY A 33 12.68 -9.01 6.11
CA GLY A 33 13.12 -7.74 6.71
C GLY A 33 12.96 -6.44 5.91
N ASN A 34 12.10 -6.36 4.88
CA ASN A 34 11.91 -5.12 4.12
C ASN A 34 10.43 -4.85 3.82
N GLU A 35 9.75 -4.24 4.80
CA GLU A 35 8.35 -3.80 4.70
C GLU A 35 8.12 -2.75 3.61
N GLU A 36 9.13 -1.94 3.31
CA GLU A 36 9.07 -0.95 2.22
C GLU A 36 8.94 -1.62 0.85
N TYR A 37 9.67 -2.72 0.62
CA TYR A 37 9.53 -3.50 -0.61
C TYR A 37 8.10 -4.02 -0.79
N GLY A 38 7.48 -4.52 0.30
CA GLY A 38 6.08 -4.97 0.28
C GLY A 38 5.12 -3.84 -0.10
N ARG A 39 5.29 -2.65 0.51
CA ARG A 39 4.51 -1.45 0.18
C ARG A 39 4.68 -1.03 -1.28
N ARG A 40 5.92 -1.00 -1.80
CA ARG A 40 6.20 -0.67 -3.21
C ARG A 40 5.55 -1.67 -4.16
N LEU A 41 5.57 -2.95 -3.82
CA LEU A 41 4.96 -4.00 -4.62
C LEU A 41 3.43 -3.88 -4.65
N VAL A 42 2.80 -3.62 -3.51
CA VAL A 42 1.34 -3.37 -3.45
C VAL A 42 0.96 -2.13 -4.24
N LEU A 43 1.70 -1.02 -4.05
CA LEU A 43 1.46 0.23 -4.79
C LEU A 43 1.62 0.01 -6.30
N PHE A 44 2.65 -0.72 -6.72
CA PHE A 44 2.86 -1.11 -8.11
C PHE A 44 1.66 -1.90 -8.65
N CYS A 45 1.24 -2.97 -7.97
CA CYS A 45 0.12 -3.81 -8.41
C CYS A 45 -1.17 -3.02 -8.53
N LEU A 46 -1.46 -2.14 -7.57
CA LEU A 46 -2.63 -1.26 -7.62
C LEU A 46 -2.57 -0.26 -8.78
N ALA A 47 -1.38 0.24 -9.13
CA ALA A 47 -1.21 1.20 -10.21
C ALA A 47 -1.36 0.58 -11.61
N VAL A 48 -1.02 -0.70 -11.78
CA VAL A 48 -0.91 -1.33 -13.11
C VAL A 48 -1.97 -2.38 -13.46
N SER A 49 -2.81 -2.78 -12.49
CA SER A 49 -3.71 -3.92 -12.67
C SER A 49 -5.17 -3.48 -12.64
N HIS A 50 -5.98 -3.98 -13.57
CA HIS A 50 -7.45 -3.78 -13.53
C HIS A 50 -8.08 -4.44 -12.30
N LEU A 51 -7.55 -5.59 -11.91
CA LEU A 51 -7.95 -6.35 -10.73
C LEU A 51 -6.71 -6.74 -9.92
N VAL A 52 -6.84 -6.72 -8.60
CA VAL A 52 -5.82 -7.18 -7.66
C VAL A 52 -6.45 -8.20 -6.72
N ILE A 53 -5.82 -9.37 -6.60
CA ILE A 53 -6.26 -10.42 -5.67
C ILE A 53 -5.30 -10.43 -4.48
N ILE A 54 -5.83 -10.19 -3.28
CA ILE A 54 -5.11 -10.27 -2.02
C ILE A 54 -5.46 -11.60 -1.38
N ASN A 55 -4.56 -12.57 -1.51
CA ASN A 55 -4.69 -13.89 -0.92
C ASN A 55 -4.10 -13.91 0.50
N ILE A 56 -4.92 -14.25 1.50
CA ILE A 56 -4.59 -14.20 2.91
C ILE A 56 -4.85 -15.57 3.52
N SER A 57 -3.87 -16.15 4.20
CA SER A 57 -4.12 -17.29 5.10
C SER A 57 -4.56 -16.77 6.47
N GLY A 58 -5.66 -17.28 7.00
CA GLY A 58 -6.18 -16.86 8.30
C GLY A 58 -7.00 -15.57 8.27
N GLN A 59 -6.68 -14.62 9.16
CA GLN A 59 -7.45 -13.38 9.36
C GLN A 59 -6.78 -12.16 8.72
N ILE A 60 -7.57 -11.14 8.40
CA ILE A 60 -7.06 -9.87 7.86
C ILE A 60 -6.37 -9.08 8.97
N SER A 61 -5.04 -8.95 8.89
CA SER A 61 -4.26 -8.20 9.88
C SER A 61 -4.46 -6.69 9.76
N GLU A 62 -4.34 -5.96 10.87
CA GLU A 62 -4.36 -4.49 10.86
C GLU A 62 -3.18 -3.91 10.08
N GLU A 63 -2.04 -4.61 10.03
CA GLU A 63 -0.88 -4.23 9.23
C GLU A 63 -1.20 -4.19 7.73
N LEU A 64 -1.87 -5.22 7.21
CA LEU A 64 -2.30 -5.26 5.81
C LEU A 64 -3.28 -4.12 5.51
N LYS A 65 -4.18 -3.79 6.45
CA LYS A 65 -5.11 -2.66 6.30
C LYS A 65 -4.36 -1.33 6.17
N LYS A 66 -3.46 -1.03 7.11
CA LYS A 66 -2.61 0.17 7.08
C LYS A 66 -1.80 0.27 5.78
N MET A 67 -1.21 -0.84 5.34
CA MET A 67 -0.48 -0.91 4.09
C MET A 67 -1.36 -0.56 2.89
N LEU A 68 -2.56 -1.13 2.81
CA LEU A 68 -3.49 -0.87 1.72
C LEU A 68 -3.95 0.58 1.70
N GLU A 69 -4.27 1.14 2.88
CA GLU A 69 -4.68 2.54 3.04
C GLU A 69 -3.60 3.49 2.54
N LEU A 70 -2.35 3.27 2.98
CA LEU A 70 -1.21 4.05 2.56
C LEU A 70 -0.96 3.95 1.05
N CYS A 71 -1.00 2.74 0.49
CA CYS A 71 -0.76 2.54 -0.94
C CYS A 71 -1.88 3.18 -1.78
N ALA A 72 -3.14 2.98 -1.41
CA ALA A 72 -4.28 3.57 -2.10
C ALA A 72 -4.26 5.11 -2.03
N ASN A 73 -3.82 5.69 -0.91
CA ASN A 73 -3.58 7.13 -0.81
C ASN A 73 -2.41 7.58 -1.70
N SER A 74 -1.35 6.79 -1.80
CA SER A 74 -0.15 7.13 -2.56
C SER A 74 -0.35 7.06 -4.08
N LEU A 75 -1.38 6.35 -4.56
CA LEU A 75 -1.76 6.34 -5.98
C LEU A 75 -1.97 7.75 -6.56
N SER A 76 -2.56 8.68 -5.80
CA SER A 76 -2.76 10.06 -6.29
C SER A 76 -1.48 10.90 -6.36
N HIS A 77 -0.40 10.42 -5.78
CA HIS A 77 0.88 11.12 -5.68
C HIS A 77 1.90 10.61 -6.70
N LEU A 78 1.57 9.56 -7.47
CA LEU A 78 2.47 9.00 -8.48
C LEU A 78 2.77 10.00 -9.62
N GLY A 79 1.87 10.95 -9.89
CA GLY A 79 2.08 12.01 -10.90
C GLY A 79 2.22 11.49 -12.35
N VAL A 80 1.84 10.24 -12.58
CA VAL A 80 1.83 9.55 -13.87
C VAL A 80 0.46 8.91 -14.07
N ASP A 81 0.11 8.60 -15.31
CA ASP A 81 -1.10 7.83 -15.61
C ASP A 81 -1.06 6.51 -14.83
N ILE A 82 -2.21 6.07 -14.32
CA ILE A 82 -2.39 4.80 -13.61
C ILE A 82 -3.68 4.13 -14.09
N VAL A 83 -3.82 2.84 -13.83
CA VAL A 83 -5.09 2.14 -14.01
C VAL A 83 -6.12 2.74 -13.05
N PRO A 84 -7.24 3.29 -13.54
CA PRO A 84 -8.18 4.00 -12.68
C PRO A 84 -8.99 3.01 -11.83
N LYS A 85 -8.96 3.21 -10.51
CA LYS A 85 -9.85 2.52 -9.56
C LYS A 85 -9.86 0.98 -9.71
N PRO A 86 -8.70 0.31 -9.54
CA PRO A 86 -8.59 -1.14 -9.65
C PRO A 86 -9.56 -1.85 -8.70
N VAL A 87 -10.10 -3.01 -9.13
CA VAL A 87 -10.98 -3.83 -8.28
C VAL A 87 -10.13 -4.75 -7.41
N VAL A 88 -10.30 -4.64 -6.09
CA VAL A 88 -9.52 -5.45 -5.14
C VAL A 88 -10.39 -6.57 -4.58
N HIS A 89 -9.98 -7.80 -4.84
CA HIS A 89 -10.58 -9.02 -4.33
C HIS A 89 -9.79 -9.53 -3.13
N PHE A 90 -10.45 -9.76 -2.00
CA PHE A 90 -9.85 -10.41 -0.84
C PHE A 90 -10.22 -11.88 -0.83
N VAL A 91 -9.23 -12.75 -0.73
CA VAL A 91 -9.42 -14.20 -0.69
C VAL A 91 -8.84 -14.71 0.62
N LEU A 92 -9.72 -15.07 1.56
CA LEU A 92 -9.38 -15.70 2.83
C LEU A 92 -9.26 -17.20 2.59
N ASN A 93 -8.03 -17.68 2.44
CA ASN A 93 -7.73 -19.07 2.12
C ASN A 93 -7.50 -19.90 3.40
N GLN A 94 -7.60 -21.23 3.28
CA GLN A 94 -7.38 -22.19 4.36
C GLN A 94 -8.31 -21.98 5.56
N GLN A 95 -9.56 -21.56 5.32
CA GLN A 95 -10.51 -21.37 6.40
C GLN A 95 -11.04 -22.72 6.89
N SER A 96 -10.98 -22.95 8.20
CA SER A 96 -11.54 -24.14 8.83
C SER A 96 -13.07 -24.16 8.80
N ASN A 97 -13.70 -22.99 8.70
CA ASN A 97 -15.12 -22.83 8.47
C ASN A 97 -15.38 -21.61 7.55
N PRO A 98 -15.37 -21.82 6.21
CA PRO A 98 -15.57 -20.77 5.21
C PRO A 98 -16.90 -20.03 5.35
N ASN A 99 -17.90 -20.68 5.95
CA ASN A 99 -19.26 -20.17 6.16
C ASN A 99 -19.44 -19.46 7.52
N SER A 100 -18.37 -19.32 8.31
CA SER A 100 -18.46 -18.67 9.61
C SER A 100 -18.61 -17.15 9.48
N ASN A 101 -19.55 -16.57 10.22
CA ASN A 101 -19.74 -15.11 10.32
C ASN A 101 -18.54 -14.38 10.93
N ASN A 102 -17.52 -15.10 11.39
CA ASN A 102 -16.34 -14.57 12.06
C ASN A 102 -15.49 -13.66 11.16
N HIS A 103 -15.67 -13.73 9.83
CA HIS A 103 -14.97 -12.87 8.87
C HIS A 103 -15.74 -11.58 8.54
N LEU A 104 -17.04 -11.52 8.83
CA LEU A 104 -17.91 -10.39 8.46
C LEU A 104 -17.50 -9.10 9.18
N GLU A 105 -17.17 -9.17 10.47
CA GLU A 105 -16.79 -7.99 11.25
C GLU A 105 -15.47 -7.36 10.73
N PRO A 106 -14.36 -8.11 10.54
CA PRO A 106 -13.16 -7.58 9.90
C PRO A 106 -13.41 -6.98 8.51
N MET A 107 -14.28 -7.62 7.71
CA MET A 107 -14.66 -7.14 6.37
C MET A 107 -15.43 -5.82 6.42
N GLN A 108 -16.42 -5.71 7.30
CA GLN A 108 -17.19 -4.49 7.51
C GLN A 108 -16.32 -3.34 8.00
N LYS A 109 -15.36 -3.63 8.88
CA LYS A 109 -14.38 -2.64 9.33
C LYS A 109 -13.56 -2.08 8.16
N ILE A 110 -12.99 -2.95 7.31
CA ILE A 110 -12.24 -2.54 6.11
C ILE A 110 -13.10 -1.68 5.18
N LEU A 111 -14.33 -2.12 4.89
CA LEU A 111 -15.27 -1.36 4.07
C LEU A 111 -15.59 0.01 4.65
N THR A 112 -15.66 0.12 5.98
CA THR A 112 -15.92 1.39 6.68
C THR A 112 -14.71 2.31 6.61
N ASP A 113 -13.51 1.79 6.86
CA ASP A 113 -12.26 2.55 6.84
C ASP A 113 -11.97 3.08 5.42
N ILE A 114 -12.16 2.25 4.39
CA ILE A 114 -12.03 2.66 2.98
C ILE A 114 -12.99 3.79 2.61
N LYS A 115 -14.22 3.77 3.14
CA LYS A 115 -15.22 4.83 2.90
C LYS A 115 -14.82 6.13 3.59
N LYS A 116 -14.27 6.05 4.81
CA LYS A 116 -13.91 7.20 5.64
C LYS A 116 -12.79 8.03 5.01
N ASP A 117 -11.75 7.39 4.48
CA ASP A 117 -10.57 8.07 3.93
C ASP A 117 -10.66 8.39 2.42
N LYS A 118 -11.88 8.37 1.84
CA LYS A 118 -12.12 8.57 0.39
C LYS A 118 -11.33 7.59 -0.50
N LEU A 119 -10.82 6.49 0.06
CA LEU A 119 -10.08 5.47 -0.67
C LEU A 119 -10.96 4.73 -1.69
N SER A 120 -12.28 4.72 -1.46
CA SER A 120 -13.28 4.23 -2.42
C SER A 120 -13.28 4.97 -3.78
N GLN A 121 -12.63 6.14 -3.86
CA GLN A 121 -12.39 6.86 -5.10
C GLN A 121 -11.13 6.37 -5.83
N LYS A 122 -10.23 5.67 -5.12
CA LYS A 122 -8.91 5.23 -5.60
C LYS A 122 -8.84 3.74 -5.89
N ILE A 123 -9.58 2.93 -5.13
CA ILE A 123 -9.70 1.47 -5.31
C ILE A 123 -11.17 1.06 -5.17
N ASP A 124 -11.58 0.00 -5.85
CA ASP A 124 -12.94 -0.56 -5.80
C ASP A 124 -12.97 -1.81 -4.93
N ILE A 125 -13.48 -1.66 -3.71
CA ILE A 125 -13.70 -2.76 -2.75
C ILE A 125 -15.17 -2.75 -2.37
N ARG A 126 -15.81 -3.92 -2.51
CA ARG A 126 -17.24 -4.09 -2.25
C ARG A 126 -17.46 -5.37 -1.44
N PRO A 127 -18.61 -5.54 -0.76
CA PRO A 127 -18.90 -6.77 -0.04
C PRO A 127 -18.72 -8.03 -0.90
N GLU A 128 -19.05 -7.96 -2.19
CA GLU A 128 -18.96 -9.08 -3.14
C GLU A 128 -17.53 -9.38 -3.60
N THR A 129 -16.55 -8.54 -3.26
CA THR A 129 -15.14 -8.78 -3.58
C THR A 129 -14.40 -9.54 -2.47
N PHE A 130 -15.09 -9.95 -1.41
CA PHE A 130 -14.54 -10.81 -0.36
C PHE A 130 -14.98 -12.26 -0.55
N HIS A 131 -14.01 -13.16 -0.48
CA HIS A 131 -14.19 -14.58 -0.75
C HIS A 131 -13.51 -15.40 0.35
N THR A 132 -14.12 -16.50 0.74
CA THR A 132 -13.53 -17.49 1.65
C THR A 132 -13.31 -18.78 0.88
N LEU A 133 -12.14 -19.41 1.07
CA LEU A 133 -11.82 -20.71 0.50
C LEU A 133 -11.45 -21.69 1.63
N PRO A 134 -11.92 -22.95 1.57
CA PRO A 134 -11.48 -23.99 2.47
C PRO A 134 -10.01 -24.36 2.21
N SER A 135 -9.47 -25.30 2.99
CA SER A 135 -8.14 -25.86 2.71
C SER A 135 -8.13 -26.59 1.37
N ALA A 136 -7.14 -26.32 0.52
CA ALA A 136 -6.99 -27.00 -0.76
C ALA A 136 -6.72 -28.50 -0.63
N PHE A 137 -6.11 -28.91 0.48
CA PHE A 137 -5.70 -30.30 0.71
C PHE A 137 -6.24 -30.81 2.03
N GLN A 138 -6.81 -32.01 1.99
CA GLN A 138 -7.13 -32.80 3.17
C GLN A 138 -6.01 -33.84 3.38
N LYS A 139 -5.53 -33.96 4.61
CA LYS A 139 -4.54 -34.98 4.98
C LYS A 139 -5.28 -36.17 5.57
N GLU A 140 -5.32 -37.28 4.84
CA GLU A 140 -5.81 -38.54 5.39
C GLU A 140 -4.64 -39.33 5.99
N ARG A 141 -4.82 -39.78 7.25
CA ARG A 141 -3.91 -40.73 7.89
C ARG A 141 -4.52 -42.11 7.82
N PHE A 142 -3.89 -43.02 7.07
CA PHE A 142 -4.30 -44.43 7.09
C PHE A 142 -3.85 -45.11 8.38
N SER A 143 -4.79 -45.44 9.25
CA SER A 143 -4.59 -46.35 10.37
C SER A 143 -4.72 -47.80 9.89
N PHE A 144 -3.61 -48.36 9.43
CA PHE A 144 -3.39 -49.80 9.49
C PHE A 144 -2.72 -50.13 10.81
N ASP A 145 -3.27 -51.12 11.51
CA ASP A 145 -2.80 -51.59 12.81
C ASP A 145 -1.30 -51.88 12.82
N HIS A 146 -0.71 -51.49 13.95
CA HIS A 146 0.67 -51.71 14.41
C HIS A 146 1.80 -50.88 13.75
N ASN A 147 2.44 -50.09 14.63
CA ASN A 147 3.79 -49.49 14.56
C ASN A 147 4.23 -48.92 13.21
N ASP A 148 4.13 -47.59 13.04
CA ASP A 148 4.99 -46.87 12.11
C ASP A 148 4.96 -45.36 12.37
N ASN A 149 6.08 -44.82 12.85
CA ASN A 149 6.29 -43.38 13.04
C ASN A 149 6.67 -42.65 11.72
N GLU A 150 6.61 -43.32 10.58
CA GLU A 150 7.02 -42.79 9.26
C GLU A 150 6.01 -43.12 8.16
N LYS A 151 4.70 -42.89 8.39
CA LYS A 151 3.71 -43.11 7.33
C LYS A 151 3.63 -41.93 6.35
N PRO A 152 3.58 -42.19 5.03
CA PRO A 152 3.41 -41.15 4.02
C PRO A 152 2.03 -40.50 4.16
N ASN A 153 2.00 -39.17 4.31
CA ASN A 153 0.75 -38.41 4.22
C ASN A 153 0.36 -38.34 2.74
N ILE A 154 -0.78 -38.92 2.39
CA ILE A 154 -1.38 -38.70 1.08
C ILE A 154 -2.26 -37.46 1.19
N SER A 155 -2.02 -36.49 0.32
CA SER A 155 -2.81 -35.27 0.22
C SER A 155 -3.77 -35.43 -0.96
N HIS A 156 -5.06 -35.36 -0.70
CA HIS A 156 -6.08 -35.28 -1.74
C HIS A 156 -6.61 -33.86 -1.82
N THR A 157 -6.98 -33.42 -3.03
CA THR A 157 -7.60 -32.11 -3.20
C THR A 157 -9.02 -32.15 -2.65
N ASP A 158 -9.36 -31.16 -1.83
CA ASP A 158 -10.71 -31.02 -1.29
C ASP A 158 -11.71 -30.69 -2.41
N PRO A 159 -12.76 -31.49 -2.65
CA PRO A 159 -13.78 -31.19 -3.64
C PRO A 159 -14.47 -29.83 -3.41
N GLU A 160 -14.68 -29.43 -2.15
CA GLU A 160 -15.28 -28.13 -1.81
C GLU A 160 -14.35 -26.99 -2.24
N PHE A 161 -13.03 -27.15 -2.06
CA PHE A 161 -12.06 -26.18 -2.55
C PHE A 161 -12.12 -25.99 -4.07
N LEU A 162 -12.28 -27.08 -4.83
CA LEU A 162 -12.40 -27.01 -6.29
C LEU A 162 -13.66 -26.26 -6.71
N GLU A 163 -14.80 -26.55 -6.06
CA GLU A 163 -16.08 -25.89 -6.35
C GLU A 163 -16.00 -24.38 -6.04
N GLU A 164 -15.52 -24.01 -4.86
CA GLU A 164 -15.39 -22.61 -4.44
C GLU A 164 -14.35 -21.85 -5.27
N THR A 165 -13.25 -22.49 -5.67
CA THR A 165 -12.27 -21.90 -6.58
C THR A 165 -12.89 -21.63 -7.95
N GLN A 166 -13.68 -22.56 -8.48
CA GLN A 166 -14.37 -22.36 -9.76
C GLN A 166 -15.38 -21.19 -9.69
N LYS A 167 -16.13 -21.08 -8.57
CA LYS A 167 -17.02 -19.94 -8.31
C LYS A 167 -16.23 -18.63 -8.26
N LEU A 168 -15.12 -18.60 -7.52
CA LEU A 168 -14.24 -17.44 -7.45
C LEU A 168 -13.71 -17.03 -8.83
N CYS A 169 -13.22 -17.99 -9.63
CA CYS A 169 -12.77 -17.72 -11.00
C CYS A 169 -13.86 -17.04 -11.83
N ASN A 170 -15.09 -17.54 -11.77
CA ASN A 170 -16.21 -16.95 -12.49
C ASN A 170 -16.49 -15.51 -12.01
N LEU A 171 -16.46 -15.26 -10.70
CA LEU A 171 -16.66 -13.92 -10.12
C LEU A 171 -15.56 -12.94 -10.54
N VAL A 172 -14.31 -13.36 -10.54
CA VAL A 172 -13.17 -12.54 -10.99
C VAL A 172 -13.31 -12.18 -12.47
N ILE A 173 -13.70 -13.14 -13.32
CA ILE A 173 -13.93 -12.88 -14.75
C ILE A 173 -15.11 -11.93 -14.97
N LEU A 174 -16.21 -12.07 -14.21
CA LEU A 174 -17.34 -11.13 -14.26
C LEU A 174 -16.94 -9.73 -13.81
N SER A 175 -16.12 -9.64 -12.76
CA SER A 175 -15.56 -8.38 -12.28
C SER A 175 -14.70 -7.70 -13.35
N ALA A 176 -13.88 -8.48 -14.06
CA ALA A 176 -13.06 -7.99 -15.18
C ALA A 176 -13.92 -7.44 -16.32
N LYS A 177 -15.00 -8.15 -16.70
CA LYS A 177 -15.96 -7.65 -17.71
C LYS A 177 -16.59 -6.32 -17.29
N SER A 178 -17.07 -6.26 -16.05
CA SER A 178 -17.68 -5.04 -15.50
C SER A 178 -16.68 -3.89 -15.44
N TYR A 179 -15.40 -4.17 -15.19
CA TYR A 179 -14.34 -3.18 -15.24
C TYR A 179 -14.09 -2.66 -16.65
N LEU A 180 -13.92 -3.55 -17.64
CA LEU A 180 -13.69 -3.17 -19.04
C LEU A 180 -14.82 -2.30 -19.61
N GLY A 181 -16.07 -2.51 -19.16
CA GLY A 181 -17.18 -1.64 -19.54
C GLY A 181 -17.14 -0.21 -18.95
N ARG A 182 -16.20 0.09 -18.03
CA ARG A 182 -16.09 1.38 -17.33
C ARG A 182 -14.88 2.21 -17.77
N VAL A 183 -13.94 1.65 -18.51
CA VAL A 183 -12.65 2.28 -18.79
C VAL A 183 -12.41 2.30 -20.30
N ASP A 184 -11.85 3.41 -20.80
CA ASP A 184 -11.44 3.55 -22.19
C ASP A 184 -10.36 2.51 -22.55
N GLU A 185 -10.18 2.21 -23.84
CA GLU A 185 -9.23 1.20 -24.34
C GLU A 185 -7.74 1.48 -24.03
N GLN A 186 -7.44 2.49 -23.19
CA GLN A 186 -6.12 2.64 -22.61
C GLN A 186 -5.78 1.36 -21.85
N PHE A 187 -4.57 0.84 -22.09
CA PHE A 187 -4.05 -0.41 -21.52
C PHE A 187 -4.58 -1.72 -22.15
N SER A 188 -5.26 -1.66 -23.31
CA SER A 188 -5.71 -2.86 -24.04
C SER A 188 -4.61 -3.54 -24.87
N ASP A 189 -3.52 -2.83 -25.19
CA ASP A 189 -2.39 -3.36 -25.94
C ASP A 189 -1.24 -3.77 -25.02
N SER A 190 -0.69 -4.96 -25.24
CA SER A 190 0.41 -5.52 -24.46
C SER A 190 1.69 -4.66 -24.52
N SER A 191 2.02 -4.10 -25.68
CA SER A 191 3.21 -3.26 -25.85
C SER A 191 3.01 -1.88 -25.22
N GLY A 192 1.80 -1.34 -25.31
CA GLY A 192 1.35 -0.16 -24.57
C GLY A 192 1.44 -0.37 -23.06
N TRP A 193 0.92 -1.49 -22.56
CA TRP A 193 0.96 -1.86 -21.15
C TRP A 193 2.39 -1.99 -20.63
N LEU A 194 3.30 -2.64 -21.38
CA LEU A 194 4.72 -2.75 -20.98
C LEU A 194 5.41 -1.39 -20.83
N ARG A 195 5.17 -0.46 -21.76
CA ARG A 195 5.71 0.91 -21.67
C ARG A 195 5.15 1.65 -20.46
N PHE A 196 3.85 1.52 -20.24
CA PHE A 196 3.15 2.09 -19.10
C PHE A 196 3.71 1.56 -17.76
N VAL A 197 3.82 0.24 -17.62
CA VAL A 197 4.38 -0.41 -16.43
C VAL A 197 5.80 0.03 -16.15
N LYS A 198 6.63 0.15 -17.20
CA LYS A 198 7.99 0.68 -17.05
C LYS A 198 7.98 2.08 -16.46
N THR A 199 7.10 2.96 -16.92
CA THR A 199 6.95 4.32 -16.36
C THR A 199 6.57 4.27 -14.88
N ILE A 200 5.59 3.45 -14.50
CA ILE A 200 5.22 3.28 -13.08
C ILE A 200 6.41 2.79 -12.26
N PHE A 201 7.10 1.76 -12.74
CA PHE A 201 8.24 1.17 -12.05
C PHE A 201 9.38 2.18 -11.86
N ASP A 202 9.74 2.93 -12.91
CA ASP A 202 10.75 3.99 -12.84
C ASP A 202 10.34 5.10 -11.86
N THR A 203 9.06 5.47 -11.81
CA THR A 203 8.53 6.45 -10.84
C THR A 203 8.68 5.95 -9.41
N LEU A 204 8.31 4.70 -9.13
CA LEU A 204 8.45 4.10 -7.80
C LEU A 204 9.91 3.98 -7.34
N LEU A 205 10.85 3.82 -8.28
CA LEU A 205 12.29 3.84 -7.96
C LEU A 205 12.80 5.25 -7.67
N LYS A 206 12.26 6.28 -8.36
CA LYS A 206 12.67 7.68 -8.19
C LYS A 206 12.10 8.33 -6.92
N PHE A 207 10.92 7.92 -6.47
CA PHE A 207 10.22 8.54 -5.34
C PHE A 207 10.07 7.55 -4.17
N PRO A 208 11.14 7.31 -3.38
CA PRO A 208 11.08 6.43 -2.21
C PRO A 208 10.06 6.88 -1.16
N ASP A 209 9.84 8.20 -1.06
CA ASP A 209 8.91 8.83 -0.12
C ASP A 209 7.46 8.36 -0.25
N LEU A 210 7.06 7.84 -1.43
CA LEU A 210 5.71 7.33 -1.67
C LEU A 210 5.35 6.13 -0.78
N THR A 211 6.37 5.40 -0.33
CA THR A 211 6.20 4.22 0.53
C THR A 211 7.00 4.33 1.82
N TYR A 212 7.54 5.50 2.14
CA TYR A 212 8.41 5.71 3.29
C TYR A 212 7.64 5.56 4.62
N PHE A 213 6.50 6.25 4.74
CA PHE A 213 5.69 6.27 5.96
C PHE A 213 5.05 4.92 6.27
N THR A 214 5.13 4.47 7.53
CA THR A 214 4.57 3.20 7.99
C THR A 214 3.03 3.20 7.94
N ASP A 215 2.40 4.33 8.26
CA ASP A 215 0.96 4.52 8.16
C ASP A 215 0.54 5.96 7.86
N MET A 216 -0.77 6.17 7.72
CA MET A 216 -1.36 7.46 7.39
C MET A 216 -1.22 8.50 8.51
N ASN A 217 -1.07 8.08 9.77
CA ASN A 217 -0.87 9.02 10.88
C ASN A 217 0.55 9.59 10.82
N GLU A 218 1.56 8.75 10.59
CA GLU A 218 2.94 9.21 10.41
C GLU A 218 3.05 10.22 9.25
N LYS A 219 2.43 9.90 8.09
CA LYS A 219 2.39 10.81 6.93
C LYS A 219 1.72 12.15 7.26
N ARG A 220 0.60 12.14 8.01
CA ARG A 220 -0.08 13.37 8.46
C ARG A 220 0.76 14.16 9.45
N GLN A 221 1.46 13.49 10.36
CA GLN A 221 2.35 14.13 11.32
C GLN A 221 3.53 14.81 10.61
N ASP A 222 4.17 14.15 9.65
CA ASP A 222 5.25 14.72 8.85
C ASP A 222 4.79 15.94 8.06
N ALA A 223 3.63 15.86 7.37
CA ALA A 223 3.07 16.99 6.64
C ALA A 223 2.81 18.21 7.55
N ASN A 224 2.28 17.97 8.76
CA ASN A 224 2.05 19.04 9.74
C ASN A 224 3.37 19.65 10.23
N ILE A 225 4.40 18.84 10.45
CA ILE A 225 5.73 19.30 10.87
C ILE A 225 6.35 20.16 9.75
N ARG A 226 6.31 19.70 8.50
CA ARG A 226 6.80 20.45 7.34
C ARG A 226 6.09 21.80 7.21
N GLN A 227 4.76 21.82 7.26
CA GLN A 227 3.98 23.06 7.17
C GLN A 227 4.30 24.02 8.32
N TYR A 228 4.46 23.50 9.55
CA TYR A 228 4.88 24.31 10.69
C TYR A 228 6.26 24.94 10.45
N LEU A 229 7.24 24.15 9.98
CA LEU A 229 8.58 24.62 9.67
C LEU A 229 8.57 25.66 8.56
N GLU A 230 7.80 25.45 7.49
CA GLU A 230 7.64 26.42 6.39
C GLU A 230 7.12 27.78 6.90
N ASN A 231 6.07 27.75 7.73
CA ASN A 231 5.53 28.95 8.35
C ASN A 231 6.56 29.63 9.25
N LYS A 232 7.25 28.86 10.11
CA LYS A 232 8.29 29.39 11.01
C LYS A 232 9.46 29.99 10.25
N PHE A 233 9.94 29.35 9.19
CA PHE A 233 11.01 29.90 8.36
C PHE A 233 10.57 31.18 7.65
N THR A 234 9.31 31.24 7.21
CA THR A 234 8.74 32.46 6.62
C THR A 234 8.72 33.61 7.62
N ASP A 235 8.35 33.33 8.87
CA ASP A 235 8.32 34.33 9.96
C ASP A 235 9.73 34.75 10.37
N LEU A 236 10.63 33.79 10.58
CA LEU A 236 12.02 34.02 11.00
C LEU A 236 12.79 34.82 9.95
N PHE A 237 12.64 34.47 8.66
CA PHE A 237 13.32 35.13 7.55
C PHE A 237 12.45 36.19 6.87
N SER A 238 11.63 36.90 7.66
CA SER A 238 10.78 37.99 7.18
C SER A 238 11.61 39.08 6.47
N PRO A 239 10.99 39.84 5.54
CA PRO A 239 11.67 40.95 4.87
C PRO A 239 12.29 41.96 5.83
N LYS A 240 11.62 42.20 6.97
CA LYS A 240 12.11 43.09 8.02
C LYS A 240 13.40 42.55 8.66
N TYR A 241 13.42 41.28 9.05
CA TYR A 241 14.60 40.66 9.63
C TYR A 241 15.79 40.67 8.66
N ARG A 242 15.54 40.41 7.37
CA ARG A 242 16.58 40.50 6.33
C ARG A 242 17.16 41.91 6.24
N GLN A 243 16.32 42.94 6.27
CA GLN A 243 16.78 44.33 6.23
C GLN A 243 17.59 44.69 7.49
N GLU A 244 17.15 44.26 8.67
CA GLU A 244 17.88 44.46 9.93
C GLU A 244 19.27 43.82 9.89
N LEU A 245 19.40 42.61 9.33
CA LEU A 245 20.70 41.95 9.11
C LEU A 245 21.60 42.71 8.13
N ILE A 246 21.04 43.20 7.02
CA ILE A 246 21.78 44.01 6.03
C ILE A 246 22.28 45.30 6.68
N ASP A 247 21.42 45.99 7.42
CA ASP A 247 21.75 47.25 8.08
C ASP A 247 22.86 47.05 9.13
N GLN A 248 22.81 45.95 9.89
CA GLN A 248 23.85 45.58 10.87
C GLN A 248 25.19 45.25 10.23
N THR A 249 25.20 44.72 9.00
CA THR A 249 26.41 44.28 8.30
C THR A 249 27.03 45.36 7.42
N SER A 250 26.28 46.40 7.02
CA SER A 250 26.75 47.47 6.11
C SER A 250 28.00 48.25 6.54
N ARG A 251 28.45 48.14 7.80
CA ARG A 251 29.64 48.83 8.34
C ARG A 251 30.65 47.91 9.01
N GLN A 252 30.52 46.60 8.81
CA GLN A 252 31.34 45.60 9.49
C GLN A 252 32.40 45.00 8.56
N SER A 253 33.46 44.45 9.17
CA SER A 253 34.46 43.66 8.44
C SER A 253 33.90 42.30 8.04
N GLU A 254 34.41 41.70 6.96
CA GLU A 254 33.99 40.38 6.46
C GLU A 254 34.01 39.29 7.55
N ARG A 255 35.03 39.32 8.42
CA ARG A 255 35.13 38.40 9.56
C ARG A 255 34.00 38.58 10.56
N SER A 256 33.70 39.83 10.92
CA SER A 256 32.60 40.17 11.85
C SER A 256 31.22 39.80 11.29
N ILE A 257 31.03 39.97 9.97
CA ILE A 257 29.81 39.55 9.29
C ILE A 257 29.65 38.04 9.37
N THR A 258 30.72 37.28 9.12
CA THR A 258 30.73 35.82 9.20
C THR A 258 30.37 35.34 10.61
N ASP A 259 31.01 35.92 11.63
CA ASP A 259 30.72 35.61 13.04
C ASP A 259 29.26 35.90 13.41
N LEU A 260 28.70 37.02 12.94
CA LEU A 260 27.30 37.38 13.15
C LEU A 260 26.34 36.33 12.53
N PHE A 261 26.61 35.89 11.30
CA PHE A 261 25.79 34.87 10.65
C PHE A 261 25.83 33.52 11.39
N PHE A 262 26.99 33.10 11.89
CA PHE A 262 27.09 31.89 12.70
C PHE A 262 26.28 32.00 14.00
N VAL A 263 26.38 33.13 14.70
CA VAL A 263 25.62 33.37 15.95
C VAL A 263 24.11 33.37 15.70
N GLU A 264 23.65 34.07 14.66
CA GLU A 264 22.23 34.10 14.32
C GLU A 264 21.72 32.75 13.82
N PHE A 265 22.53 32.00 13.05
CA PHE A 265 22.19 30.63 12.65
C PHE A 265 21.99 29.72 13.88
N ASP A 266 22.95 29.68 14.80
CA ASP A 266 22.88 28.87 16.02
C ASP A 266 21.71 29.25 16.92
N LYS A 267 21.37 30.54 16.96
CA LYS A 267 20.22 31.04 17.72
C LYS A 267 18.90 30.56 17.11
N HIS A 268 18.75 30.66 15.78
CA HIS A 268 17.55 30.19 15.10
C HIS A 268 17.42 28.67 15.15
N LEU A 269 18.52 27.93 14.99
CA LEU A 269 18.53 26.48 15.09
C LEU A 269 18.02 26.03 16.47
N ARG A 270 18.57 26.60 17.55
CA ARG A 270 18.12 26.29 18.92
C ARG A 270 16.65 26.65 19.17
N ASN A 271 16.20 27.78 18.65
CA ASN A 271 14.79 28.17 18.77
C ASN A 271 13.86 27.17 18.06
N ILE A 272 14.23 26.74 16.85
CA ILE A 272 13.46 25.77 16.08
C ILE A 272 13.45 24.40 16.77
N GLU A 273 14.60 23.94 17.28
CA GLU A 273 14.71 22.67 18.02
C GLU A 273 13.81 22.67 19.27
N GLN A 274 13.85 23.75 20.06
CA GLN A 274 13.03 23.89 21.26
C GLN A 274 11.53 23.93 20.93
N ASP A 275 11.16 24.67 19.89
CA ASP A 275 9.77 24.77 19.42
C ASP A 275 9.24 23.42 18.91
N LEU A 276 10.06 22.68 18.15
CA LEU A 276 9.74 21.32 17.69
C LEU A 276 9.53 20.37 18.86
N GLU A 277 10.42 20.40 19.86
CA GLU A 277 10.30 19.55 21.04
C GLU A 277 9.00 19.84 21.81
N ASN A 278 8.66 21.12 21.99
CA ASN A 278 7.40 21.53 22.61
C ASN A 278 6.18 21.03 21.83
N VAL A 279 6.17 21.16 20.50
CA VAL A 279 5.08 20.69 19.64
C VAL A 279 4.93 19.17 19.72
N LEU A 280 6.03 18.42 19.71
CA LEU A 280 6.01 16.96 19.81
C LEU A 280 5.56 16.49 21.19
N GLN A 281 5.96 17.16 22.27
CA GLN A 281 5.52 16.85 23.63
C GLN A 281 4.03 17.11 23.84
N LEU A 282 3.50 18.24 23.36
CA LEU A 282 2.07 18.57 23.45
C LEU A 282 1.19 17.54 22.72
N LYS A 283 1.65 17.00 21.59
CA LYS A 283 0.93 15.95 20.85
C LYS A 283 0.91 14.61 21.61
N LYS A 284 2.01 14.22 22.26
CA LYS A 284 2.05 13.00 23.10
C LYS A 284 1.08 13.05 24.27
N VAL A 285 0.78 14.25 24.79
CA VAL A 285 -0.21 14.43 25.86
C VAL A 285 -1.64 14.36 25.31
N ALA A 286 -1.89 14.96 24.15
CA ALA A 286 -3.20 14.94 23.50
C ALA A 286 -3.65 13.54 23.03
N GLU A 287 -2.72 12.65 22.67
CA GLU A 287 -3.02 11.26 22.30
C GLU A 287 -3.33 10.34 23.51
N ARG A 288 -3.12 10.83 24.74
CA ARG A 288 -3.38 10.09 26.00
C ARG A 288 -4.69 10.49 26.69
N ILE A 289 -5.43 11.44 26.14
CA ILE A 289 -6.73 11.93 26.62
C ILE A 289 -7.82 11.40 25.69
#